data_AF-G9KEB7-F1
#
_entry.id   AF-G9KEB7-F1
#
_cell.length_a   1.000
_cell.length_b   1.000
_cell.length_c   1.000
_cell.angle_alpha   90.00
_cell.angle_beta   90.00
_cell.angle_gamma   90.00
#
_symmetry.space_group_name_H-M   'P 1'
#
loop_
_entity.id
_entity.type
_entity.pdbx_description
1 polymer ?
#
loop_
_entity_poly.entity_id
_entity_poly.type
_entity_poly.pdbx_seq_one_letter_code
_entity_poly.pdbx_strand_id
1 'polypeptide(L)'
;HDPSAVAVAGSSSAEEMVSLLVQAGLFDTAISLCQTFKLPLTPVFEGLAFKCIKLQLGGEAAQAEAWSWLAANQLSSVITTKESSATDEAWRLLSTYLERYKVQNNLYHHCVINKLLSHGVPLPNWLINSYKKVDAAELLRLYLNYDLLEEAVDLVSEYVDAVLGKGHQYFGIEFPLSATAPMVWLPYSSIDQLLQALGENSANSHNIALSQKILDKLEDYQQKVDKATRDLLYRRN
;
A
#
# COMPACT_ATOMS: atom_id res chain seq x y z
N HIS A 1 24.78 -57.11 2.33
CA HIS A 1 23.54 -56.31 2.23
C HIS A 1 23.88 -54.90 2.66
N ASP A 2 24.06 -54.01 1.69
CA ASP A 2 24.34 -52.59 1.89
C ASP A 2 23.06 -51.86 2.36
N PRO A 3 23.11 -51.03 3.41
CA PRO A 3 21.96 -50.25 3.87
C PRO A 3 21.87 -48.88 3.16
N SER A 4 22.24 -48.83 1.88
CA SER A 4 22.24 -47.60 1.07
C SER A 4 21.05 -47.60 0.11
N ALA A 5 19.84 -47.61 0.67
CA ALA A 5 18.61 -47.41 -0.09
C ALA A 5 17.51 -46.86 0.84
N VAL A 6 17.82 -45.82 1.60
CA VAL A 6 16.77 -44.98 2.19
C VAL A 6 16.46 -43.89 1.17
N ALA A 7 15.24 -43.97 0.67
CA ALA A 7 14.66 -43.08 -0.34
C ALA A 7 15.02 -41.61 -0.12
N VAL A 8 15.75 -41.04 -1.08
CA VAL A 8 15.77 -39.59 -1.34
C VAL A 8 14.44 -39.25 -2.03
N ALA A 9 13.34 -39.34 -1.29
CA ALA A 9 12.10 -38.68 -1.66
C ALA A 9 12.27 -37.22 -1.25
N GLY A 10 12.37 -36.35 -2.25
CA GLY A 10 12.82 -34.95 -2.13
C GLY A 10 12.24 -34.20 -0.94
N SER A 11 13.11 -33.87 0.01
CA SER A 11 12.84 -32.85 1.02
C SER A 11 12.90 -31.49 0.33
N SER A 12 11.87 -31.13 -0.44
CA SER A 12 11.69 -29.71 -0.76
C SER A 12 11.53 -28.99 0.56
N SER A 13 12.34 -27.94 0.78
CA SER A 13 12.20 -27.15 1.99
C SER A 13 10.76 -26.59 2.06
N ALA A 14 10.23 -26.37 3.26
CA ALA A 14 8.89 -25.80 3.39
C ALA A 14 8.77 -24.47 2.62
N GLU A 15 9.86 -23.71 2.51
CA GLU A 15 9.98 -22.50 1.70
C GLU A 15 9.85 -22.75 0.19
N GLU A 16 10.55 -23.76 -0.34
CA GLU A 16 10.41 -24.17 -1.75
C GLU A 16 8.97 -24.61 -2.05
N MET A 17 8.35 -25.37 -1.14
CA MET A 17 6.96 -25.79 -1.30
C MET A 17 6.00 -24.59 -1.31
N VAL A 18 6.19 -23.59 -0.43
CA VAL A 18 5.45 -22.32 -0.47
C VAL A 18 5.62 -21.64 -1.82
N SER A 19 6.84 -21.56 -2.34
CA SER A 19 7.12 -20.91 -3.64
C SER A 19 6.37 -21.60 -4.80
N LEU A 20 6.31 -22.93 -4.79
CA LEU A 20 5.60 -23.72 -5.80
C LEU A 20 4.09 -23.53 -5.71
N LEU A 21 3.53 -23.51 -4.49
CA LEU A 21 2.11 -23.24 -4.26
C LEU A 21 1.71 -21.84 -4.74
N VAL A 22 2.54 -20.84 -4.45
CA VAL A 22 2.36 -19.46 -4.93
C VAL A 22 2.41 -19.37 -6.46
N GLN A 23 3.35 -20.07 -7.10
CA GLN A 23 3.43 -20.15 -8.56
C GLN A 23 2.19 -20.84 -9.17
N ALA A 24 1.71 -21.91 -8.55
CA ALA A 24 0.48 -22.60 -8.94
C ALA A 24 -0.80 -21.77 -8.68
N GLY A 25 -0.72 -20.73 -7.85
CA GLY A 25 -1.86 -19.92 -7.46
C GLY A 25 -2.72 -20.57 -6.37
N LEU A 26 -2.16 -21.47 -5.56
CA LEU A 26 -2.80 -22.08 -4.40
C LEU A 26 -2.40 -21.32 -3.14
N PHE A 27 -2.98 -20.14 -2.94
CA PHE A 27 -2.59 -19.21 -1.88
C PHE A 27 -3.13 -19.61 -0.50
N ASP A 28 -4.37 -20.10 -0.40
CA ASP A 28 -4.90 -20.55 0.91
C ASP A 28 -4.06 -21.68 1.52
N THR A 29 -3.60 -22.61 0.68
CA THR A 29 -2.72 -23.70 1.10
C THR A 29 -1.32 -23.19 1.41
N ALA A 30 -0.78 -22.26 0.62
CA ALA A 30 0.50 -21.61 0.91
C ALA A 30 0.48 -20.88 2.26
N ILE A 31 -0.59 -20.14 2.58
CA ILE A 31 -0.75 -19.46 3.87
C ILE A 31 -0.83 -20.47 5.01
N SER A 32 -1.62 -21.54 4.85
CA SER A 32 -1.75 -22.59 5.86
C SER A 32 -0.41 -23.27 6.14
N LEU A 33 0.39 -23.50 5.09
CA LEU A 33 1.74 -24.05 5.19
C LEU A 33 2.67 -23.07 5.93
N CYS A 34 2.67 -21.79 5.55
CA CYS A 34 3.46 -20.77 6.24
C CYS A 34 3.12 -20.68 7.73
N GLN A 35 1.83 -20.72 8.10
CA GLN A 35 1.41 -20.70 9.50
C GLN A 35 1.87 -21.95 10.27
N THR A 36 1.77 -23.13 9.63
CA THR A 36 2.19 -24.41 10.23
C THR A 36 3.69 -24.43 10.51
N PHE A 37 4.50 -23.95 9.57
CA PHE A 37 5.96 -23.93 9.66
C PHE A 37 6.52 -22.61 10.21
N LYS A 38 5.66 -21.66 10.61
CA LYS A 38 6.00 -20.31 11.09
C LYS A 38 6.90 -19.52 10.12
N LEU A 39 6.65 -19.67 8.82
CA LEU A 39 7.33 -18.94 7.75
C LEU A 39 6.66 -17.57 7.52
N PRO A 40 7.39 -16.58 6.98
CA PRO A 40 6.80 -15.30 6.63
C PRO A 40 5.75 -15.45 5.51
N LEU A 41 4.64 -14.71 5.62
CA LEU A 41 3.61 -14.65 4.58
C LEU A 41 3.96 -13.70 3.42
N THR A 42 4.99 -12.87 3.58
CA THR A 42 5.42 -11.87 2.59
C THR A 42 5.51 -12.45 1.17
N PRO A 43 6.17 -13.60 0.91
CA PRO A 43 6.27 -14.15 -0.44
C PRO A 43 4.92 -14.54 -1.06
N VAL A 44 3.93 -14.89 -0.22
CA VAL A 44 2.59 -15.24 -0.66
C VAL A 44 1.85 -13.99 -1.16
N PHE A 45 1.94 -12.89 -0.43
CA PHE A 45 1.35 -11.61 -0.82
C PHE A 45 2.02 -11.01 -2.06
N GLU A 46 3.35 -11.07 -2.17
CA GLU A 46 4.07 -10.64 -3.39
C GLU A 46 3.65 -11.46 -4.61
N GLY A 47 3.54 -12.78 -4.45
CA GLY A 47 3.13 -13.67 -5.52
C GLY A 47 1.69 -13.44 -5.96
N LEU A 48 0.78 -13.21 -5.02
CA LEU A 48 -0.62 -12.88 -5.34
C LEU A 48 -0.72 -11.52 -6.06
N ALA A 49 -0.04 -10.49 -5.55
CA ALA A 49 0.02 -9.18 -6.20
C ALA A 49 0.59 -9.29 -7.62
N PHE A 50 1.66 -10.07 -7.81
CA PHE A 50 2.25 -10.30 -9.12
C PHE A 50 1.31 -11.03 -10.09
N LYS A 51 0.53 -12.02 -9.61
CA LYS A 51 -0.52 -12.64 -10.44
C LYS A 51 -1.61 -11.64 -10.83
N CYS A 52 -2.04 -10.76 -9.91
CA CYS A 52 -3.02 -9.71 -10.21
C CYS A 52 -2.50 -8.76 -11.31
N ILE A 53 -1.25 -8.32 -11.21
CA ILE A 53 -0.57 -7.49 -12.23
C ILE A 53 -0.53 -8.20 -13.58
N LYS A 54 -0.08 -9.47 -13.60
CA LYS A 54 -0.04 -10.28 -14.83
C LYS A 54 -1.40 -10.45 -15.48
N LEU A 55 -2.44 -10.59 -14.65
CA LEU A 55 -3.81 -10.76 -15.13
C LEU A 55 -4.36 -9.46 -15.72
N GLN A 56 -4.11 -8.32 -15.07
CA GLN A 56 -4.51 -6.99 -15.55
C GLN A 56 -3.84 -6.61 -16.87
N LEU A 57 -2.57 -6.97 -17.04
CA LEU A 57 -1.81 -6.76 -18.27
C LEU A 57 -2.03 -7.88 -19.31
N GLY A 58 -2.70 -8.96 -18.91
CA GLY A 58 -2.95 -10.13 -19.74
C GLY A 58 -4.19 -9.97 -20.61
N GLY A 59 -4.22 -10.69 -21.72
CA GLY A 59 -5.38 -10.76 -22.61
C GLY A 59 -6.46 -11.74 -22.12
N GLU A 60 -7.47 -11.97 -22.95
CA GLU A 60 -8.62 -12.84 -22.66
C GLU A 60 -8.22 -14.27 -22.24
N ALA A 61 -7.15 -14.82 -22.82
CA ALA A 61 -6.65 -16.14 -22.46
C ALA A 61 -6.20 -16.22 -20.98
N ALA A 62 -5.54 -15.17 -20.47
CA ALA A 62 -5.12 -15.09 -19.08
C ALA A 62 -6.34 -14.96 -18.14
N GLN A 63 -7.37 -14.22 -18.57
CA GLN A 63 -8.65 -14.11 -17.85
C GLN A 63 -9.36 -15.46 -17.73
N ALA A 64 -9.39 -16.24 -18.82
CA ALA A 64 -10.01 -17.56 -18.82
C ALA A 64 -9.28 -18.55 -17.90
N GLU A 65 -7.95 -18.58 -17.95
CA GLU A 65 -7.13 -19.43 -17.07
C GLU A 65 -7.25 -19.00 -15.60
N ALA A 66 -7.42 -17.71 -15.33
CA ALA A 66 -7.41 -17.18 -13.98
C ALA A 66 -8.53 -17.72 -13.07
N TRP A 67 -9.70 -18.02 -13.65
CA TRP A 67 -10.81 -18.60 -12.91
C TRP A 67 -10.46 -19.93 -12.22
N SER A 68 -9.56 -20.71 -12.81
CA SER A 68 -9.15 -22.00 -12.24
C SER A 68 -8.45 -21.83 -10.88
N TRP A 69 -7.49 -20.92 -10.79
CA TRP A 69 -6.78 -20.67 -9.54
C TRP A 69 -7.60 -19.79 -8.59
N LEU A 70 -8.42 -18.86 -9.09
CA LEU A 70 -9.33 -18.08 -8.24
C LEU A 70 -10.32 -19.00 -7.50
N ALA A 71 -10.91 -19.97 -8.19
CA ALA A 71 -11.82 -20.94 -7.59
C ALA A 71 -11.12 -21.85 -6.55
N ALA A 72 -9.81 -22.09 -6.71
CA ALA A 72 -9.03 -22.88 -5.76
C ALA A 72 -8.74 -22.14 -4.44
N ASN A 73 -8.89 -20.81 -4.41
CA ASN A 73 -8.72 -19.99 -3.21
C ASN A 73 -10.08 -19.62 -2.64
N GLN A 74 -10.56 -20.47 -1.74
CA GLN A 74 -11.89 -20.38 -1.14
C GLN A 74 -11.93 -19.34 -0.02
N LEU A 75 -11.90 -18.05 -0.39
CA LEU A 75 -12.67 -17.05 0.33
C LEU A 75 -14.04 -16.93 -0.31
N SER A 76 -14.87 -17.93 -0.02
CA SER A 76 -16.30 -17.96 -0.34
C SER A 76 -17.04 -16.82 0.38
N SER A 77 -16.94 -15.62 -0.18
CA SER A 77 -17.98 -14.59 -0.18
C SER A 77 -18.06 -13.93 -1.55
N VAL A 78 -17.47 -14.58 -2.56
CA VAL A 78 -17.55 -14.14 -3.94
C VAL A 78 -18.93 -14.42 -4.47
N ILE A 79 -19.82 -13.46 -4.23
CA ILE A 79 -20.99 -13.27 -5.08
C ILE A 79 -20.42 -13.05 -6.47
N THR A 80 -20.39 -14.09 -7.29
CA THR A 80 -20.23 -13.96 -8.74
C THR A 80 -21.46 -13.21 -9.23
N THR A 81 -21.44 -11.89 -9.12
CA THR A 81 -22.36 -11.05 -9.87
C THR A 81 -22.00 -11.25 -11.34
N LYS A 82 -23.00 -11.37 -12.21
CA LYS A 82 -22.86 -11.74 -13.64
C LYS A 82 -21.97 -10.80 -14.49
N GLU A 83 -21.28 -9.84 -13.88
CA GLU A 83 -20.60 -8.71 -14.53
C GLU A 83 -19.17 -8.45 -14.02
N SER A 84 -18.63 -9.25 -13.09
CA SER A 84 -17.26 -9.05 -12.57
C SER A 84 -16.20 -9.79 -13.42
N SER A 85 -15.11 -9.10 -13.79
CA SER A 85 -14.00 -9.72 -14.52
C SER A 85 -13.09 -10.54 -13.59
N ALA A 86 -12.30 -11.47 -14.12
CA ALA A 86 -11.36 -12.23 -13.29
C ALA A 86 -10.28 -11.32 -12.67
N THR A 87 -9.90 -10.22 -13.34
CA THR A 87 -9.05 -9.17 -12.75
C THR A 87 -9.68 -8.57 -11.50
N ASP A 88 -10.95 -8.16 -11.55
CA ASP A 88 -11.63 -7.56 -10.40
C ASP A 88 -11.69 -8.52 -9.23
N GLU A 89 -11.95 -9.79 -9.51
CA GLU A 89 -12.02 -10.82 -8.48
C GLU A 89 -10.64 -11.11 -7.86
N ALA A 90 -9.57 -11.12 -8.66
CA ALA A 90 -8.21 -11.27 -8.16
C ALA A 90 -7.81 -10.11 -7.22
N TRP A 91 -8.12 -8.87 -7.60
CA TRP A 91 -7.86 -7.71 -6.74
C TRP A 91 -8.68 -7.74 -5.46
N ARG A 92 -9.93 -8.20 -5.52
CA ARG A 92 -10.77 -8.36 -4.34
C ARG A 92 -10.27 -9.45 -3.40
N LEU A 93 -9.79 -10.56 -3.96
CA LEU A 93 -9.15 -11.62 -3.18
C LEU A 93 -7.94 -11.07 -2.41
N LEU A 94 -7.06 -10.31 -3.09
CA LEU A 94 -5.90 -9.67 -2.47
C LEU A 94 -6.32 -8.71 -1.33
N SER A 95 -7.33 -7.87 -1.57
CA SER A 95 -7.86 -6.96 -0.55
C SER A 95 -8.35 -7.74 0.68
N THR A 96 -9.14 -8.81 0.46
CA THR A 96 -9.69 -9.63 1.55
C THR A 96 -8.58 -10.33 2.34
N TYR A 97 -7.51 -10.77 1.68
CA TYR A 97 -6.35 -11.37 2.36
C TYR A 97 -5.60 -10.35 3.23
N LEU A 98 -5.37 -9.14 2.71
CA LEU A 98 -4.71 -8.06 3.46
C LEU A 98 -5.53 -7.63 4.68
N GLU A 99 -6.87 -7.62 4.57
CA GLU A 99 -7.75 -7.33 5.70
C GLU A 99 -7.77 -8.46 6.74
N ARG A 100 -7.72 -9.72 6.30
CA ARG A 100 -7.76 -10.90 7.19
C ARG A 100 -6.46 -11.08 7.95
N TYR A 101 -5.32 -10.84 7.33
CA TYR A 101 -3.99 -11.07 7.90
C TYR A 101 -3.30 -9.75 8.24
N LYS A 102 -3.84 -9.01 9.21
CA LYS A 102 -3.19 -7.79 9.71
C LYS A 102 -2.02 -8.14 10.63
N VAL A 103 -0.87 -7.52 10.37
CA VAL A 103 0.34 -7.64 11.20
C VAL A 103 0.80 -6.24 11.61
N GLN A 104 1.54 -6.18 12.71
CA GLN A 104 2.20 -4.95 13.16
C GLN A 104 3.00 -4.31 12.00
N ASN A 105 2.95 -2.98 11.91
CA ASN A 105 3.59 -2.17 10.87
C ASN A 105 3.09 -2.39 9.43
N ASN A 106 1.95 -3.04 9.20
CA ASN A 106 1.36 -3.25 7.87
C ASN A 106 2.33 -3.78 6.81
N LEU A 107 3.27 -4.62 7.21
CA LEU A 107 4.35 -5.13 6.36
C LEU A 107 3.84 -5.70 5.02
N TYR A 108 2.66 -6.34 5.03
CA TYR A 108 2.06 -6.90 3.82
C TYR A 108 1.50 -5.84 2.88
N HIS A 109 0.93 -4.74 3.39
CA HIS A 109 0.50 -3.63 2.53
C HIS A 109 1.71 -2.95 1.90
N HIS A 110 2.75 -2.66 2.70
CA HIS A 110 4.01 -2.09 2.21
C HIS A 110 4.61 -2.94 1.09
N CYS A 111 4.74 -4.24 1.33
CA CYS A 111 5.27 -5.22 0.40
C CYS A 111 4.47 -5.28 -0.91
N VAL A 112 3.14 -5.32 -0.83
CA VAL A 112 2.27 -5.28 -2.01
C VAL A 112 2.43 -3.96 -2.77
N ILE A 113 2.35 -2.82 -2.10
CA ILE A 113 2.53 -1.49 -2.73
C ILE A 113 3.88 -1.43 -3.45
N ASN A 114 4.96 -1.78 -2.77
CA ASN A 114 6.30 -1.81 -3.34
C ASN A 114 6.36 -2.70 -4.59
N LYS A 115 5.70 -3.87 -4.55
CA LYS A 115 5.60 -4.76 -5.72
C LYS A 115 4.87 -4.11 -6.88
N LEU A 116 3.71 -3.49 -6.66
CA LEU A 116 2.96 -2.79 -7.72
C LEU A 116 3.79 -1.66 -8.35
N LEU A 117 4.37 -0.80 -7.52
CA LEU A 117 5.18 0.34 -7.96
C LEU A 117 6.42 -0.12 -8.76
N SER A 118 7.09 -1.20 -8.32
CA SER A 118 8.22 -1.78 -9.06
C SER A 118 7.87 -2.30 -10.46
N HIS A 119 6.59 -2.59 -10.71
CA HIS A 119 6.08 -2.99 -12.02
C HIS A 119 5.41 -1.84 -12.79
N GLY A 120 5.45 -0.61 -12.27
CA GLY A 120 4.83 0.56 -12.91
C GLY A 120 3.31 0.50 -13.00
N VAL A 121 2.66 -0.29 -12.13
CA VAL A 121 1.20 -0.41 -12.09
C VAL A 121 0.64 0.60 -11.10
N PRO A 122 -0.37 1.40 -11.48
CA PRO A 122 -1.00 2.35 -10.56
C PRO A 122 -1.64 1.62 -9.37
N LEU A 123 -1.55 2.22 -8.19
CA LEU A 123 -2.09 1.62 -6.98
C LEU A 123 -3.63 1.71 -6.97
N PRO A 124 -4.35 0.62 -6.62
CA PRO A 124 -5.79 0.69 -6.44
C PRO A 124 -6.20 1.65 -5.31
N ASN A 125 -7.27 2.43 -5.52
CA ASN A 125 -7.76 3.40 -4.54
C ASN A 125 -8.05 2.80 -3.16
N TRP A 126 -8.57 1.57 -3.11
CA TRP A 126 -8.83 0.89 -1.83
C TRP A 126 -7.54 0.62 -1.05
N LEU A 127 -6.43 0.33 -1.73
CA LEU A 127 -5.13 0.06 -1.12
C LEU A 127 -4.50 1.35 -0.59
N ILE A 128 -4.54 2.42 -1.39
CA ILE A 128 -4.11 3.75 -0.99
C ILE A 128 -4.89 4.19 0.26
N ASN A 129 -6.22 4.09 0.24
CA ASN A 129 -7.06 4.53 1.35
C ASN A 129 -6.88 3.68 2.62
N SER A 130 -6.62 2.38 2.47
CA SER A 130 -6.25 1.52 3.60
C SER A 130 -4.95 1.97 4.24
N TYR A 131 -3.92 2.22 3.42
CA TYR A 131 -2.58 2.54 3.88
C TYR A 131 -2.44 3.97 4.43
N LYS A 132 -3.14 4.95 3.82
CA LYS A 132 -3.23 6.35 4.30
C LYS A 132 -3.66 6.44 5.76
N LYS A 133 -4.57 5.55 6.19
CA LYS A 133 -5.08 5.52 7.57
C LYS A 133 -4.06 5.02 8.59
N VAL A 134 -2.99 4.38 8.14
CA VAL A 134 -2.02 3.77 9.06
C VAL A 134 -0.65 4.40 9.00
N ASP A 135 -0.10 4.63 7.80
CA ASP A 135 1.17 5.35 7.64
C ASP A 135 1.23 6.13 6.32
N ALA A 136 0.71 7.37 6.34
CA ALA A 136 0.79 8.27 5.20
C ALA A 136 2.22 8.75 4.90
N ALA A 137 3.10 8.80 5.91
CA ALA A 137 4.48 9.26 5.73
C ALA A 137 5.35 8.20 5.03
N GLU A 138 5.13 6.93 5.30
CA GLU A 138 5.73 5.82 4.54
C GLU A 138 5.20 5.78 3.10
N LEU A 139 3.91 6.01 2.87
CA LEU A 139 3.37 6.10 1.51
C LEU A 139 4.03 7.21 0.69
N LEU A 140 4.25 8.37 1.31
CA LEU A 140 4.96 9.49 0.69
C LEU A 140 6.40 9.11 0.31
N ARG A 141 7.12 8.43 1.20
CA ARG A 141 8.47 7.92 0.91
C ARG A 141 8.47 6.90 -0.22
N LEU A 142 7.45 6.04 -0.29
CA LEU A 142 7.30 5.09 -1.40
C LEU A 142 7.11 5.81 -2.73
N TYR A 143 6.21 6.80 -2.81
CA TYR A 143 6.05 7.58 -4.04
C TYR A 143 7.32 8.30 -4.48
N LEU A 144 8.08 8.86 -3.53
CA LEU A 144 9.38 9.47 -3.82
C LEU A 144 10.40 8.47 -4.36
N ASN A 145 10.48 7.27 -3.78
CA ASN A 145 11.41 6.22 -4.21
C ASN A 145 11.15 5.73 -5.65
N TYR A 146 9.94 5.91 -6.16
CA TYR A 146 9.53 5.52 -7.51
C TYR A 146 9.32 6.72 -8.44
N ASP A 147 9.80 7.91 -8.06
CA ASP A 147 9.70 9.16 -8.82
C ASP A 147 8.25 9.57 -9.20
N LEU A 148 7.26 9.14 -8.40
CA LEU A 148 5.85 9.48 -8.57
C LEU A 148 5.52 10.83 -7.91
N LEU A 149 6.08 11.90 -8.48
CA LEU A 149 6.04 13.24 -7.88
C LEU A 149 4.62 13.83 -7.83
N GLU A 150 3.80 13.62 -8.86
CA GLU A 150 2.40 14.12 -8.89
C GLU A 150 1.56 13.50 -7.77
N GLU A 151 1.59 12.17 -7.65
CA GLU A 151 0.89 11.43 -6.59
C GLU A 151 1.39 11.81 -5.19
N ALA A 152 2.69 12.07 -5.05
CA ALA A 152 3.29 12.57 -3.81
C ALA A 152 2.77 13.97 -3.44
N VAL A 153 2.67 14.88 -4.41
CA VAL A 153 2.14 16.24 -4.22
C VAL A 153 0.68 16.21 -3.79
N ASP A 154 -0.13 15.36 -4.43
CA ASP A 154 -1.54 15.21 -4.09
C ASP A 154 -1.73 14.59 -2.71
N LEU A 155 -0.92 13.57 -2.36
CA LEU A 155 -0.91 12.99 -1.02
C LEU A 155 -0.55 14.02 0.06
N VAL A 156 0.49 14.84 -0.15
CA VAL A 156 0.89 15.89 0.79
C VAL A 156 -0.21 16.95 0.92
N SER A 157 -0.80 17.37 -0.19
CA SER A 157 -1.89 18.35 -0.19
C SER A 157 -3.09 17.87 0.62
N GLU A 158 -3.50 16.62 0.41
CA GLU A 158 -4.57 15.99 1.17
C GLU A 158 -4.21 15.80 2.65
N TYR A 159 -2.96 15.43 2.95
CA TYR A 159 -2.49 15.25 4.32
C TYR A 159 -2.49 16.56 5.10
N VAL A 160 -2.03 17.65 4.49
CA VAL A 160 -2.08 19.00 5.09
C VAL A 160 -3.54 19.41 5.34
N ASP A 161 -4.43 19.20 4.37
CA ASP A 161 -5.86 19.47 4.55
C ASP A 161 -6.46 18.63 5.68
N ALA A 162 -6.07 17.36 5.81
CA ALA A 162 -6.50 16.45 6.87
C ALA A 162 -6.04 16.92 8.25
N VAL A 163 -4.79 17.35 8.40
CA VAL A 163 -4.26 17.91 9.64
C VAL A 163 -4.97 19.22 10.00
N LEU A 164 -5.36 20.02 9.01
CA LEU A 164 -6.19 21.22 9.17
C LEU A 164 -7.68 20.92 9.45
N GLY A 165 -8.09 19.64 9.51
CA GLY A 165 -9.44 19.21 9.86
C GLY A 165 -10.35 18.85 8.69
N LYS A 166 -9.89 18.94 7.45
CA LYS A 166 -10.67 18.54 6.27
C LYS A 166 -10.35 17.10 5.88
N GLY A 167 -11.29 16.18 6.08
CA GLY A 167 -11.07 14.78 5.67
C GLY A 167 -10.09 14.01 6.57
N HIS A 168 -9.90 14.47 7.81
CA HIS A 168 -9.01 13.84 8.80
C HIS A 168 -9.28 12.34 9.03
N GLN A 169 -10.54 11.90 8.84
CA GLN A 169 -10.96 10.50 8.92
C GLN A 169 -10.30 9.59 7.86
N TYR A 170 -9.91 10.14 6.71
CA TYR A 170 -9.23 9.38 5.66
C TYR A 170 -7.77 9.06 6.00
N PHE A 171 -7.18 9.78 6.96
CA PHE A 171 -5.80 9.62 7.40
C PHE A 171 -5.67 9.03 8.81
N GLY A 172 -6.77 8.56 9.41
CA GLY A 172 -6.75 8.02 10.76
C GLY A 172 -6.44 9.05 11.85
N ILE A 173 -6.57 10.35 11.54
CA ILE A 173 -6.31 11.43 12.49
C ILE A 173 -7.56 11.61 13.36
N GLU A 174 -7.47 11.20 14.64
CA GLU A 174 -8.58 11.31 15.60
C GLU A 174 -8.87 12.77 15.96
N PHE A 175 -7.82 13.55 16.19
CA PHE A 175 -7.93 14.96 16.57
C PHE A 175 -7.12 15.80 15.59
N PRO A 176 -7.78 16.45 14.61
CA PRO A 176 -7.09 17.44 13.78
C PRO A 176 -6.67 18.65 14.62
N LEU A 177 -5.89 19.55 14.02
CA LEU A 177 -5.41 20.77 14.69
C LEU A 177 -6.54 21.47 15.45
N SER A 178 -6.44 21.41 16.76
CA SER A 178 -7.37 22.01 17.69
C SER A 178 -6.57 22.58 18.85
N ALA A 179 -7.05 23.69 19.41
CA ALA A 179 -6.46 24.30 20.58
C ALA A 179 -6.36 23.34 21.78
N THR A 180 -7.10 22.23 21.80
CA THR A 180 -7.15 21.32 22.94
C THR A 180 -6.52 19.95 22.69
N ALA A 181 -5.96 19.71 21.50
CA ALA A 181 -5.49 18.38 21.07
C ALA A 181 -3.96 18.33 20.86
N PRO A 182 -3.33 17.14 20.97
CA PRO A 182 -1.92 16.97 20.61
C PRO A 182 -1.71 17.27 19.12
N MET A 183 -0.69 18.07 18.80
CA MET A 183 -0.37 18.45 17.42
C MET A 183 0.09 17.22 16.63
N VAL A 184 -0.66 16.85 15.58
CA VAL A 184 -0.17 15.94 14.54
C VAL A 184 0.80 16.74 13.66
N TRP A 185 2.07 16.34 13.65
CA TRP A 185 3.11 16.99 12.85
C TRP A 185 3.16 16.46 11.43
N LEU A 186 3.52 17.33 10.49
CA LEU A 186 3.79 16.96 9.10
C LEU A 186 5.16 16.24 8.98
N PRO A 187 5.32 15.29 8.06
CA PRO A 187 6.60 14.65 7.78
C PRO A 187 7.51 15.59 6.97
N TYR A 188 7.99 16.66 7.60
CA TYR A 188 8.77 17.73 6.96
C TYR A 188 9.96 17.21 6.16
N SER A 189 10.70 16.22 6.67
CA SER A 189 11.85 15.64 5.96
C SER A 189 11.47 15.06 4.58
N SER A 190 10.30 14.42 4.46
CA SER A 190 9.84 13.84 3.20
C SER A 190 9.23 14.90 2.29
N ILE A 191 8.63 15.95 2.85
CA ILE A 191 8.14 17.10 2.10
C ILE A 191 9.32 17.89 1.51
N ASP A 192 10.39 18.11 2.27
CA ASP A 192 11.60 18.78 1.81
C ASP A 192 12.27 17.99 0.67
N GLN A 193 12.33 16.65 0.79
CA GLN A 193 12.79 15.78 -0.28
C GLN A 193 11.94 15.90 -1.55
N LEU A 194 10.61 15.97 -1.41
CA LEU A 194 9.70 16.19 -2.54
C LEU A 194 9.94 17.55 -3.21
N LEU A 195 10.07 18.63 -2.43
CA LEU A 195 10.36 19.97 -2.95
C LEU A 195 11.71 20.01 -3.66
N GLN A 196 12.72 19.31 -3.14
CA GLN A 196 14.01 19.16 -3.79
C GLN A 196 13.88 18.43 -5.14
N ALA A 197 13.23 17.26 -5.16
CA ALA A 197 13.04 16.46 -6.37
C ALA A 197 12.26 17.23 -7.46
N LEU A 198 11.25 18.02 -7.06
CA LEU A 198 10.53 18.90 -7.99
C LEU A 198 11.43 20.02 -8.54
N GLY A 199 12.37 20.53 -7.73
CA GLY A 199 13.30 21.60 -8.10
C GLY A 199 14.48 21.17 -8.99
N GLU A 200 14.86 19.88 -8.98
CA GLU A 200 15.97 19.35 -9.78
C GLU A 200 15.76 19.52 -11.29
N ASN A 201 14.50 19.58 -11.75
CA ASN A 201 14.14 19.83 -13.14
C ASN A 201 13.45 21.19 -13.33
N SER A 202 14.20 22.27 -13.04
CA SER A 202 13.72 23.66 -13.09
C SER A 202 13.26 24.15 -14.47
N ALA A 203 13.50 23.38 -15.54
CA ALA A 203 12.98 23.67 -16.88
C ALA A 203 11.53 23.18 -17.08
N ASN A 204 11.04 22.31 -16.20
CA ASN A 204 9.70 21.75 -16.31
C ASN A 204 8.69 22.68 -15.62
N SER A 205 7.90 23.41 -16.42
CA SER A 205 6.83 24.29 -15.92
C SER A 205 5.78 23.55 -15.07
N HIS A 206 5.59 22.25 -15.31
CA HIS A 206 4.69 21.42 -14.53
C HIS A 206 5.22 21.20 -13.09
N ASN A 207 6.50 20.85 -12.94
CA ASN A 207 7.10 20.66 -11.61
C ASN A 207 7.12 21.95 -10.79
N ILE A 208 7.31 23.10 -11.46
CA ILE A 208 7.21 24.41 -10.82
C ILE A 208 5.80 24.63 -10.26
N ALA A 209 4.76 24.32 -11.05
CA ALA A 209 3.38 24.47 -10.61
C ALA A 209 3.05 23.54 -9.41
N LEU A 210 3.54 22.29 -9.44
CA LEU A 210 3.38 21.35 -8.32
C LEU A 210 4.10 21.81 -7.05
N SER A 211 5.33 22.31 -7.18
CA SER A 211 6.09 22.85 -6.05
C SER A 211 5.39 24.06 -5.43
N GLN A 212 4.88 24.98 -6.26
CA GLN A 212 4.12 26.14 -5.80
C GLN A 212 2.86 25.71 -5.03
N LYS A 213 2.12 24.72 -5.54
CA LYS A 213 0.92 24.17 -4.87
C LYS A 213 1.23 23.68 -3.46
N ILE A 214 2.36 22.99 -3.26
CA ILE A 214 2.78 22.52 -1.92
C ILE A 214 3.16 23.70 -1.04
N LEU A 215 3.96 24.63 -1.54
CA LEU A 215 4.41 25.80 -0.77
C LEU A 215 3.22 26.63 -0.28
N ASP A 216 2.25 26.91 -1.14
CA ASP A 216 1.03 27.64 -0.78
C ASP A 216 0.24 26.91 0.33
N LYS A 217 0.16 25.57 0.26
CA LYS A 217 -0.50 24.74 1.27
C LYS A 217 0.24 24.75 2.61
N LEU A 218 1.57 24.69 2.58
CA LEU A 218 2.40 24.76 3.78
C LEU A 218 2.33 26.12 4.45
N GLU A 219 2.25 27.20 3.66
CA GLU A 219 2.07 28.55 4.20
C GLU A 219 0.70 28.70 4.89
N ASP A 220 -0.39 28.24 4.27
CA ASP A 220 -1.72 28.24 4.90
C ASP A 220 -1.74 27.40 6.19
N TYR A 221 -1.02 26.28 6.21
CA TYR A 221 -0.81 25.48 7.41
C TYR A 221 -0.08 26.25 8.51
N GLN A 222 1.07 26.87 8.20
CA GLN A 222 1.87 27.63 9.16
C GLN A 222 1.07 28.78 9.76
N GLN A 223 0.34 29.55 8.93
CA GLN A 223 -0.50 30.65 9.41
C GLN A 223 -1.60 30.18 10.38
N LYS A 224 -2.22 29.03 10.11
CA LYS A 224 -3.26 28.45 10.98
C LYS A 224 -2.68 27.91 12.28
N VAL A 225 -1.51 27.28 12.23
CA VAL A 225 -0.80 26.82 13.43
C VAL A 225 -0.39 28.00 14.31
N ASP A 226 0.14 29.07 13.73
CA ASP A 226 0.51 30.29 14.47
C ASP A 226 -0.69 30.91 15.17
N LYS A 227 -1.84 31.00 14.47
CA LYS A 227 -3.08 31.50 15.06
C LYS A 227 -3.56 30.61 16.20
N ALA A 228 -3.61 29.30 16.00
CA ALA A 228 -4.04 28.35 17.02
C ALA A 228 -3.12 28.37 18.26
N THR A 229 -1.81 28.52 18.04
CA THR A 229 -0.82 28.63 19.12
C THR A 229 -0.99 29.92 19.91
N ARG A 230 -1.25 31.05 19.26
CA ARG A 230 -1.57 32.32 19.95
C ARG A 230 -2.84 32.21 20.77
N ASP A 231 -3.92 31.68 20.20
CA ASP A 231 -5.20 31.50 20.89
C ASP A 231 -5.07 30.59 22.13
N LEU A 232 -4.22 29.57 22.03
CA LEU A 232 -3.84 28.70 23.14
C LEU A 232 -3.15 29.43 24.29
N LEU A 233 -2.16 30.26 23.96
CA LEU A 233 -1.43 31.06 24.95
C LEU A 233 -2.34 32.08 25.64
N TYR A 234 -3.28 32.67 24.90
CA TYR A 234 -4.28 33.58 25.48
C TYR A 234 -5.26 32.89 26.44
N ARG A 235 -5.68 31.64 26.18
CA ARG A 235 -6.59 30.89 27.06
C ARG A 235 -5.93 30.37 28.33
N ARG A 236 -4.60 30.32 28.36
CA ARG A 236 -3.81 29.78 29.48
C ARG A 236 -3.38 30.87 30.48
N ASN A 237 -3.53 32.14 30.10
CA ASN A 237 -3.36 33.33 30.95
C ASN A 237 -4.71 33.81 31.47
#